data_AF-A0A519KQQ0-F1
#
_entry.id   AF-A0A519KQQ0-F1
#
_cell.length_a   1.000
_cell.length_b   1.000
_cell.length_c   1.000
_cell.angle_alpha   90.00
_cell.angle_beta   90.00
_cell.angle_gamma   90.00
#
_symmetry.space_group_name_H-M   'P 1'
#
loop_
_entity.id
_entity.type
_entity.pdbx_description
1 polymer ?
#
loop_
_entity_poly.entity_id
_entity_poly.type
_entity_poly.pdbx_seq_one_letter_code
_entity_poly.pdbx_strand_id
1 'polypeptide(L)'
;MKSLFRTRPAIDAAEHGELRAMLAAVDRSQAVIEFELDGAIRTANANFLSVVGYALDEVRGRHHSLFMDPAEAASPEYKAFWRRLNAGEFFAD
;
A
#
# COMPACT_ATOMS: atom_id res chain seq x y z
N MET A 1 -12.31 41.98 14.36
CA MET A 1 -11.53 41.08 15.24
C MET A 1 -12.44 39.96 15.72
N LYS A 2 -12.24 38.75 15.20
CA LYS A 2 -12.54 37.40 15.74
C LYS A 2 -12.80 36.44 14.58
N SER A 3 -11.69 35.90 14.08
CA SER A 3 -11.63 34.80 13.13
C SER A 3 -12.31 33.56 13.72
N LEU A 4 -13.31 33.01 13.04
CA LEU A 4 -13.87 31.68 13.33
C LEU A 4 -12.87 30.62 12.83
N PHE A 5 -11.92 30.25 13.67
CA PHE A 5 -11.23 28.98 13.51
C PHE A 5 -12.15 27.88 14.08
N ARG A 6 -12.89 27.20 13.19
CA ARG A 6 -13.49 25.89 13.54
C ARG A 6 -12.35 24.91 13.72
N THR A 7 -12.07 24.53 14.97
CA THR A 7 -11.20 23.41 15.29
C THR A 7 -11.77 22.17 14.61
N ARG A 8 -11.01 21.53 13.73
CA ARG A 8 -11.36 20.23 13.15
C ARG A 8 -11.52 19.27 14.35
N PRO A 9 -12.68 18.61 14.54
CA PRO A 9 -12.83 17.70 15.68
C PRO A 9 -11.75 16.60 15.55
N ALA A 10 -11.10 16.28 16.67
CA ALA A 10 -10.27 15.09 16.74
C ALA A 10 -11.16 13.89 16.38
N ILE A 11 -10.68 13.01 15.52
CA ILE A 11 -11.38 11.76 15.16
C ILE A 11 -11.79 11.09 16.47
N ASP A 12 -13.09 10.84 16.63
CA ASP A 12 -13.66 10.27 17.85
C ASP A 12 -13.17 8.80 18.02
N ALA A 13 -13.01 8.34 19.27
CA ALA A 13 -12.60 6.97 19.58
C ALA A 13 -13.46 5.89 18.89
N ALA A 14 -14.75 6.16 18.66
CA ALA A 14 -15.66 5.30 17.92
C ALA A 14 -15.28 5.22 16.43
N GLU A 15 -15.01 6.36 15.78
CA GLU A 15 -14.56 6.43 14.37
C GLU A 15 -13.20 5.73 14.19
N HIS A 16 -12.28 5.90 15.15
CA HIS A 16 -11.04 5.12 15.20
C HIS A 16 -11.29 3.61 15.31
N GLY A 17 -12.30 3.19 16.07
CA GLY A 17 -12.69 1.79 16.21
C GLY A 17 -13.22 1.22 14.91
N GLU A 18 -14.06 1.96 14.21
CA GLU A 18 -14.63 1.58 12.91
C GLU A 18 -13.54 1.48 11.83
N LEU A 19 -12.64 2.45 11.74
CA LEU A 19 -11.49 2.40 10.83
C LEU A 19 -10.62 1.17 11.06
N ARG A 20 -10.33 0.83 12.32
CA ARG A 20 -9.58 -0.39 12.65
C ARG A 20 -10.33 -1.66 12.25
N ALA A 21 -11.65 -1.70 12.46
CA ALA A 21 -12.47 -2.85 12.07
C ALA A 21 -12.46 -3.04 10.55
N MET A 22 -12.57 -1.96 9.78
CA MET A 22 -12.51 -1.97 8.33
C MET A 22 -11.14 -2.42 7.81
N LEU A 23 -10.05 -1.85 8.34
CA LEU A 23 -8.69 -2.29 7.99
C LEU A 23 -8.47 -3.76 8.31
N ALA A 24 -8.93 -4.23 9.47
CA ALA A 24 -8.81 -5.64 9.84
C ALA A 24 -9.65 -6.56 8.93
N ALA A 25 -10.79 -6.08 8.42
CA ALA A 25 -11.57 -6.84 7.44
C ALA A 25 -10.85 -6.95 6.09
N VAL A 26 -10.23 -5.85 5.63
CA VAL A 26 -9.40 -5.86 4.41
C VAL A 26 -8.20 -6.79 4.59
N ASP A 27 -7.47 -6.65 5.69
CA ASP A 27 -6.30 -7.47 5.99
C ASP A 27 -6.62 -8.97 6.00
N ARG A 28 -7.78 -9.37 6.54
CA ARG A 28 -8.21 -10.76 6.56
C ARG A 28 -8.66 -11.31 5.20
N SER A 29 -9.21 -10.48 4.32
CA SER A 29 -9.93 -10.95 3.12
C SER A 29 -9.22 -10.65 1.80
N GLN A 30 -8.24 -9.74 1.79
CA GLN A 30 -7.54 -9.32 0.58
C GLN A 30 -6.03 -9.52 0.73
N ALA A 31 -5.34 -9.72 -0.39
CA ALA A 31 -3.89 -9.62 -0.46
C ALA A 31 -3.50 -8.14 -0.42
N VAL A 32 -2.68 -7.75 0.56
CA VAL A 32 -2.25 -6.35 0.75
C VAL A 32 -0.73 -6.29 0.81
N ILE A 33 -0.16 -5.35 0.06
CA ILE A 33 1.25 -5.01 0.06
C ILE A 33 1.42 -3.49 0.13
N GLU A 34 2.39 -3.06 0.93
CA GLU A 34 2.77 -1.66 1.10
C GLU A 34 4.18 -1.44 0.59
N PHE A 35 4.37 -0.36 -0.17
CA PHE A 35 5.66 0.02 -0.74
C PHE A 35 6.12 1.38 -0.20
N GLU A 36 7.42 1.55 -0.12
CA GLU A 36 8.07 2.85 -0.05
C GLU A 36 7.97 3.57 -1.41
N LEU A 37 8.25 4.87 -1.43
CA LEU A 37 8.17 5.69 -2.65
C LEU A 37 9.18 5.30 -3.74
N ASP A 38 10.18 4.49 -3.43
CA ASP A 38 11.12 3.95 -4.42
C ASP A 38 10.69 2.57 -4.94
N GLY A 39 9.52 2.07 -4.52
CA GLY A 39 8.97 0.78 -4.88
C GLY A 39 9.52 -0.39 -4.05
N ALA A 40 10.34 -0.12 -3.03
CA ALA A 40 10.77 -1.14 -2.07
C ALA A 40 9.61 -1.59 -1.17
N ILE A 41 9.52 -2.88 -0.92
CA ILE A 41 8.46 -3.48 -0.10
C ILE A 41 8.70 -3.12 1.37
N ARG A 42 7.73 -2.44 1.98
CA ARG A 42 7.75 -2.10 3.41
C ARG A 42 7.15 -3.21 4.24
N THR A 43 5.95 -3.67 3.87
CA THR A 43 5.27 -4.81 4.49
C THR A 43 4.29 -5.47 3.53
N ALA A 44 3.90 -6.70 3.82
CA ALA A 44 2.84 -7.42 3.13
C ALA A 44 2.09 -8.29 4.14
N ASN A 45 0.79 -8.49 3.93
CA ASN A 45 0.00 -9.33 4.81
C ASN A 45 0.12 -10.82 4.45
N ALA A 46 -0.38 -11.68 5.34
CA ALA A 46 -0.30 -13.14 5.18
C ALA A 46 -0.95 -13.63 3.88
N ASN A 47 -2.04 -12.99 3.44
CA ASN A 47 -2.72 -13.34 2.20
C ASN A 47 -1.82 -13.10 0.98
N PHE A 48 -1.18 -11.93 0.88
CA PHE A 48 -0.25 -11.62 -0.20
C PHE A 48 0.91 -12.61 -0.21
N LEU A 49 1.58 -12.78 0.94
CA LEU A 49 2.75 -13.65 1.10
C LEU A 49 2.43 -15.10 0.73
N SER A 50 1.25 -15.61 1.11
CA SER A 50 0.81 -16.95 0.74
C SER A 50 0.57 -17.13 -0.76
N VAL A 51 0.12 -16.09 -1.46
CA VAL A 51 -0.12 -16.14 -2.91
C VAL A 51 1.19 -16.16 -3.68
N VAL A 52 2.15 -15.31 -3.28
CA VAL A 52 3.46 -15.22 -3.95
C VAL A 52 4.46 -16.29 -3.51
N GLY A 53 4.24 -16.94 -2.36
CA GLY A 53 5.07 -18.03 -1.86
C GLY A 53 6.36 -17.57 -1.17
N TYR A 54 6.35 -16.42 -0.51
CA TYR A 54 7.51 -15.86 0.20
C TYR A 54 7.20 -15.57 1.67
N ALA A 55 8.23 -15.58 2.51
CA ALA A 55 8.19 -14.98 3.84
C ALA A 55 8.45 -13.47 3.78
N LEU A 56 7.98 -12.73 4.79
CA LEU A 56 8.15 -11.28 4.85
C LEU A 56 9.63 -10.85 4.83
N ASP A 57 10.49 -11.58 5.54
CA ASP A 57 11.92 -11.26 5.63
C ASP A 57 12.68 -11.50 4.30
N GLU A 58 12.10 -12.27 3.38
CA GLU A 58 12.67 -12.50 2.04
C GLU A 58 12.34 -11.37 1.06
N VAL A 59 11.24 -10.65 1.32
CA VAL A 59 10.71 -9.63 0.39
C VAL A 59 10.88 -8.21 0.92
N ARG A 60 10.95 -7.99 2.24
CA ARG A 60 11.11 -6.65 2.82
C ARG A 60 12.38 -5.97 2.28
N GLY A 61 12.24 -4.73 1.83
CA GLY A 61 13.30 -3.93 1.22
C GLY A 61 13.64 -4.31 -0.24
N ARG A 62 13.03 -5.37 -0.79
CA ARG A 62 13.16 -5.72 -2.21
C ARG A 62 12.17 -4.89 -3.03
N HIS A 63 12.52 -4.58 -4.27
CA HIS A 63 11.61 -3.88 -5.18
C HIS A 63 10.50 -4.82 -5.69
N HIS A 64 9.31 -4.29 -5.97
CA HIS A 64 8.15 -5.05 -6.51
C HIS A 64 8.49 -5.94 -7.72
N SER A 65 9.51 -5.57 -8.50
CA SER A 65 10.00 -6.33 -9.66
C SER A 65 10.42 -7.76 -9.33
N LEU A 66 10.61 -8.08 -8.05
CA LEU A 66 10.80 -9.45 -7.57
C LEU A 66 9.68 -10.41 -8.01
N PHE A 67 8.45 -9.91 -8.15
CA PHE A 67 7.27 -10.73 -8.48
C PHE A 67 6.90 -10.69 -9.97
N MET A 68 7.65 -9.97 -10.79
CA MET A 68 7.34 -9.76 -12.20
C MET A 68 8.25 -10.60 -13.09
N ASP A 69 7.78 -10.93 -14.29
CA ASP A 69 8.67 -11.47 -15.33
C ASP A 69 9.80 -10.45 -15.64
N PRO A 70 11.06 -10.88 -15.83
CA PRO A 70 12.16 -9.97 -16.10
C PRO A 70 11.95 -9.05 -17.30
N ALA A 71 11.27 -9.51 -18.36
CA ALA A 71 10.98 -8.70 -19.53
C ALA A 71 9.93 -7.61 -19.20
N GLU A 72 8.93 -7.95 -18.39
CA GLU A 72 7.92 -7.00 -17.93
C GLU A 72 8.50 -5.98 -16.97
N ALA A 73 9.33 -6.39 -16.01
CA ALA A 73 10.03 -5.47 -15.10
C ALA A 73 10.95 -4.48 -15.84
N ALA A 74 11.49 -4.88 -17.00
CA ALA A 74 12.32 -4.01 -17.83
C ALA A 74 11.52 -3.04 -18.72
N SER A 75 10.21 -3.29 -18.87
CA SER A 75 9.34 -2.60 -19.83
C SER A 75 9.20 -1.09 -19.53
N PRO A 76 9.00 -0.25 -20.57
CA PRO A 76 8.64 1.15 -20.39
C PRO A 76 7.36 1.34 -19.58
N GLU A 77 6.38 0.44 -19.73
CA GLU A 77 5.07 0.48 -19.07
C GLU A 77 5.22 0.31 -17.56
N TYR A 78 6.02 -0.67 -17.11
CA TYR A 78 6.31 -0.89 -15.70
C TYR A 78 6.99 0.32 -15.04
N LYS A 79 7.96 0.94 -15.74
CA LYS A 79 8.62 2.16 -15.27
C LYS A 79 7.67 3.34 -15.21
N ALA A 80 6.77 3.47 -16.19
CA ALA A 80 5.77 4.52 -16.22
C ALA A 80 4.74 4.35 -15.10
N PHE A 81 4.32 3.12 -14.80
CA PHE A 81 3.44 2.80 -13.69
C PHE A 81 4.01 3.31 -12.36
N TRP A 82 5.24 2.94 -12.01
CA TRP A 82 5.88 3.39 -10.77
C TRP A 82 6.07 4.91 -10.72
N ARG A 83 6.44 5.54 -11.83
CA ARG A 83 6.55 6.99 -11.89
C ARG A 83 5.23 7.69 -11.57
N ARG A 84 4.10 7.17 -12.07
CA ARG A 84 2.75 7.71 -11.83
C ARG A 84 2.28 7.43 -10.40
N LEU A 85 2.49 6.21 -9.91
CA LEU A 85 2.16 5.84 -8.54
C LEU A 85 2.88 6.75 -7.52
N ASN A 86 4.17 7.00 -7.76
CA ASN A 86 4.97 7.92 -6.94
C ASN A 86 4.54 9.39 -7.04
N ALA A 87 3.82 9.76 -8.09
CA ALA A 87 3.20 11.07 -8.23
C ALA A 87 1.84 11.17 -7.51
N GLY A 88 1.40 10.10 -6.83
CA GLY A 88 0.13 10.04 -6.10
C GLY A 88 -1.06 9.62 -6.96
N GLU A 89 -0.82 9.16 -8.19
CA GLU A 89 -1.89 8.59 -9.02
C GLU A 89 -2.25 7.19 -8.50
N PHE A 90 -3.56 6.92 -8.36
CA PHE A 90 -4.05 5.60 -8.02
C PHE A 90 -4.45 4.82 -9.28
N PHE A 91 -4.36 3.50 -9.20
CA PHE A 91 -4.78 2.58 -10.25
C PHE A 91 -5.85 1.65 -9.65
N ALA A 92 -6.96 1.50 -10.37
CA ALA A 92 -8.02 0.56 -10.05
C ALA A 92 -8.52 -0.02 -11.37
N ASP A 93 -8.51 -1.35 -11.48
CA ASP A 93 -9.06 -2.10 -12.61
C ASP A 93 -10.41 -2.73 -12.23
#